data_AF-A0A815UN27-F1
#
_entry.id   AF-A0A815UN27-F1
#
_cell.length_a   1.000
_cell.length_b   1.000
_cell.length_c   1.000
_cell.angle_alpha   90.00
_cell.angle_beta   90.00
_cell.angle_gamma   90.00
#
_symmetry.space_group_name_H-M   'P 1'
#
loop_
_entity.id
_entity.type
_entity.pdbx_description
1 polymer ?
#
loop_
_entity_poly.entity_id
_entity_poly.type
_entity_poly.pdbx_seq_one_letter_code
_entity_poly.pdbx_strand_id
1 'polypeptide(L)'
;EVLFTEADTEHRGALNLRQFQKLVEEKITDFPQLEMFSQSVEKAFIEADKEKSGHLTVATLRSILEKADKKIRALPATAQVAHQEGEYVAHLLNQTTNLQFNDHEQHNLQPFRYKHMGSLTYVGGNAAAIDFTDSKSVLNMFKLKSLSGRSVAYLWKSYYFTEMFTGRTKTLLIFDWIRVHLYGRDLSRY
;
A
#
# COMPACT_ATOMS: atom_id res chain seq x y z
N GLU A 1 7.74 -12.14 23.25
CA GLU A 1 7.44 -13.29 24.12
C GLU A 1 5.96 -13.63 24.11
N VAL A 2 5.06 -12.66 24.29
CA VAL A 2 3.60 -12.85 24.21
C VAL A 2 3.14 -13.61 22.95
N LEU A 3 3.60 -13.22 21.76
CA LEU A 3 3.26 -13.91 20.49
C LEU A 3 3.75 -15.35 20.44
N PHE A 4 4.87 -15.66 21.09
CA PHE A 4 5.42 -17.02 21.12
C PHE A 4 4.60 -17.91 22.05
N THR A 5 4.26 -17.41 23.24
CA THR A 5 3.45 -18.14 24.22
C THR A 5 2.03 -18.39 23.73
N GLU A 6 1.49 -17.47 22.92
CA GLU A 6 0.16 -17.61 22.29
C GLU A 6 0.19 -18.67 21.17
N ALA A 7 1.28 -18.75 20.40
CA ALA A 7 1.44 -19.74 19.34
C ALA A 7 1.85 -21.14 19.83
N ASP A 8 2.57 -21.23 20.95
CA ASP A 8 3.02 -22.49 21.53
C ASP A 8 1.91 -23.15 22.36
N THR A 9 0.89 -23.66 21.65
CA THR A 9 -0.16 -24.52 22.22
C THR A 9 0.41 -25.80 22.86
N GLU A 10 1.61 -26.18 22.42
CA GLU A 10 2.46 -27.28 22.86
C GLU A 10 2.97 -27.16 24.30
N HIS A 11 3.20 -25.91 24.72
CA HIS A 11 4.07 -25.52 25.83
C HIS A 11 5.44 -26.23 25.82
N ARG A 12 5.96 -26.53 24.63
CA ARG A 12 7.24 -27.25 24.47
C ARG A 12 8.44 -26.31 24.40
N GLY A 13 8.22 -25.00 24.36
CA GLY A 13 9.28 -24.01 24.16
C GLY A 13 9.79 -23.99 22.72
N ALA A 14 9.08 -24.60 21.78
CA ALA A 14 9.44 -24.64 20.36
C ALA A 14 8.21 -24.76 19.44
N LEU A 15 8.20 -24.00 18.35
CA LEU A 15 7.10 -23.95 17.39
C LEU A 15 7.36 -24.88 16.19
N ASN A 16 6.38 -25.71 15.84
CA ASN A 16 6.41 -26.47 14.59
C ASN A 16 5.91 -25.63 13.40
N LEU A 17 6.08 -26.14 12.17
CA LEU A 17 5.67 -25.44 10.95
C LEU A 17 4.18 -25.04 10.96
N ARG A 18 3.30 -25.90 11.48
CA ARG A 18 1.84 -25.65 11.53
C ARG A 18 1.49 -24.53 12.50
N GLN A 19 2.11 -24.52 13.67
CA GLN A 19 1.94 -23.47 14.68
C GLN A 19 2.49 -22.14 14.16
N PHE A 20 3.63 -22.16 13.49
CA PHE A 20 4.18 -20.96 12.85
C PHE A 20 3.27 -20.42 11.75
N GLN A 21 2.72 -21.29 10.90
CA GLN A 21 1.75 -20.90 9.88
C GLN A 21 0.49 -20.28 10.50
N LYS A 22 -0.07 -20.93 11.52
CA LYS A 22 -1.25 -20.43 12.24
C LYS A 22 -0.99 -19.07 12.88
N LEU A 23 0.16 -18.89 13.54
CA LEU A 23 0.57 -17.61 14.12
C LEU A 23 0.61 -16.51 13.05
N VAL A 24 1.19 -16.80 11.88
CA VAL A 24 1.24 -15.85 10.76
C VAL A 24 -0.16 -15.52 10.28
N GLU A 25 -1.03 -16.52 10.05
CA GLU A 25 -2.40 -16.32 9.58
C GLU A 25 -3.25 -15.48 10.55
N GLU A 26 -3.18 -15.76 11.84
CA GLU A 26 -3.96 -15.05 12.87
C GLU A 26 -3.47 -13.62 13.10
N LYS A 27 -2.16 -13.37 12.96
CA LYS A 27 -1.56 -12.08 13.31
C LYS A 27 -1.28 -11.17 12.11
N ILE A 28 -1.56 -11.59 10.87
CA ILE A 28 -1.46 -10.73 9.66
C ILE A 28 -2.39 -9.50 9.73
N THR A 29 -3.52 -9.60 10.43
CA THR A 29 -4.44 -8.46 10.60
C THR A 29 -3.79 -7.34 11.40
N ASP A 30 -3.08 -7.70 12.46
CA ASP A 30 -2.50 -6.77 13.43
C ASP A 30 -1.09 -6.33 12.99
N PHE A 31 -0.36 -7.22 12.31
CA PHE A 31 1.00 -7.01 11.82
C PHE A 31 1.06 -7.29 10.31
N PRO A 32 0.71 -6.30 9.46
CA PRO A 32 0.68 -6.45 8.01
C PRO A 32 2.01 -6.90 7.40
N GLN A 33 3.14 -6.61 8.06
CA GLN A 33 4.46 -7.06 7.63
C GLN A 33 4.60 -8.58 7.60
N LEU A 34 3.73 -9.34 8.27
CA LEU A 34 3.72 -10.80 8.22
C LEU A 34 3.17 -11.36 6.89
N GLU A 35 2.53 -10.54 6.07
CA GLU A 35 2.03 -10.94 4.75
C GLU A 35 3.15 -11.44 3.83
N MET A 36 4.39 -10.95 4.00
CA MET A 36 5.53 -11.47 3.24
C MET A 36 5.82 -12.94 3.54
N PHE A 37 5.47 -13.40 4.75
CA PHE A 37 5.63 -14.79 5.13
C PHE A 37 4.46 -15.63 4.64
N SER A 38 3.24 -15.12 4.59
CA SER A 38 2.06 -15.91 4.16
C SER A 38 2.25 -16.59 2.79
N GLN A 39 2.90 -15.89 1.85
CA GLN A 39 3.17 -16.43 0.50
C GLN A 39 4.35 -17.42 0.47
N SER A 40 5.15 -17.53 1.53
CA SER A 40 6.38 -18.33 1.58
C SER A 40 6.72 -18.79 3.00
N VAL A 41 5.72 -19.21 3.79
CA VAL A 41 5.87 -19.54 5.22
C VAL A 41 6.85 -20.69 5.38
N GLU A 42 6.69 -21.72 4.55
CA GLU A 42 7.54 -22.92 4.55
C GLU A 42 8.99 -22.60 4.20
N LYS A 43 9.23 -21.72 3.22
CA LYS A 43 10.59 -21.29 2.87
C LYS A 43 11.22 -20.48 4.00
N ALA A 44 10.46 -19.58 4.63
CA ALA A 44 10.93 -18.79 5.75
C ALA A 44 11.25 -19.67 6.97
N PHE A 45 10.44 -20.71 7.21
CA PHE A 45 10.68 -21.71 8.26
C PHE A 45 11.97 -22.49 7.99
N ILE A 46 12.17 -22.99 6.77
CA ILE A 46 13.37 -23.75 6.39
C ILE A 46 14.63 -22.87 6.45
N GLU A 47 14.56 -21.61 6.01
CA GLU A 47 15.70 -20.68 6.08
C GLU A 47 16.11 -20.40 7.54
N ALA A 48 15.13 -20.41 8.44
CA ALA A 48 15.35 -20.13 9.84
C ALA A 48 15.82 -21.35 10.64
N ASP A 49 15.32 -22.54 10.30
CA ASP A 49 15.73 -23.82 10.90
C ASP A 49 17.07 -24.30 10.32
N LYS A 50 18.14 -23.56 10.59
CA LYS A 50 19.52 -23.89 10.16
C LYS A 50 19.98 -25.25 10.68
N GLU A 51 19.46 -25.68 11.81
CA GLU A 51 19.81 -26.93 12.49
C GLU A 51 19.01 -28.13 11.95
N LYS A 52 18.02 -27.91 11.07
CA LYS A 52 17.08 -28.93 10.57
C LYS A 52 16.37 -29.69 11.69
N SER A 53 16.13 -28.99 12.79
CA SER A 53 15.52 -29.53 14.00
C SER A 53 14.02 -29.78 13.83
N GLY A 54 13.40 -29.19 12.80
CA GLY A 54 11.95 -29.21 12.60
C GLY A 54 11.19 -28.26 13.52
N HIS A 55 11.90 -27.42 14.30
CA HIS A 55 11.33 -26.58 15.33
C HIS A 55 11.98 -25.18 15.37
N LEU A 56 11.17 -24.16 15.66
CA LEU A 56 11.65 -22.79 15.89
C LEU A 56 11.64 -22.48 17.38
N THR A 57 12.82 -22.25 17.94
CA THR A 57 12.96 -21.71 19.31
C THR A 57 12.58 -20.23 19.34
N VAL A 58 12.37 -19.68 20.54
CA VAL A 58 12.05 -18.25 20.75
C VAL A 58 13.09 -17.34 20.08
N ALA A 59 14.38 -17.68 20.20
CA ALA A 59 15.47 -16.91 19.63
C ALA A 59 15.41 -16.91 18.09
N THR A 60 15.17 -18.06 17.49
CA THR A 60 15.05 -18.19 16.04
C THR A 60 13.82 -17.45 15.54
N LEU A 61 12.64 -17.60 16.18
CA LEU A 61 11.43 -16.85 15.82
C LEU A 61 11.67 -15.34 15.88
N ARG A 62 12.30 -14.85 16.94
CA ARG A 62 12.63 -13.42 17.09
C ARG A 62 13.49 -12.93 15.92
N SER A 63 14.49 -13.72 15.50
CA SER A 63 15.34 -13.36 14.37
C SER A 63 14.58 -13.27 13.05
N ILE A 64 13.58 -14.14 12.83
CA ILE A 64 12.72 -14.11 11.63
C ILE A 64 11.84 -12.86 11.64
N LEU A 65 11.18 -12.60 12.77
CA LEU A 65 10.33 -11.42 12.92
C LEU A 65 11.12 -10.13 12.75
N GLU A 66 12.34 -10.05 13.32
CA GLU A 66 13.23 -8.90 13.13
C GLU A 66 13.64 -8.70 11.66
N LYS A 67 13.90 -9.80 10.92
CA LYS A 67 14.14 -9.73 9.47
C LYS A 67 12.91 -9.21 8.72
N ALA A 68 11.70 -9.55 9.16
CA ALA A 68 10.44 -9.06 8.60
C ALA A 68 10.29 -7.56 8.84
N ASP A 69 10.48 -7.14 10.10
CA ASP A 69 10.34 -5.75 10.51
C ASP A 69 11.34 -4.85 9.79
N LYS A 70 12.58 -5.33 9.54
CA LYS A 70 13.58 -4.62 8.73
C LYS A 70 13.16 -4.40 7.27
N LYS A 71 12.23 -5.21 6.74
CA LYS A 71 11.71 -5.08 5.37
C LYS A 71 10.50 -4.16 5.29
N ILE A 72 9.99 -3.66 6.42
CA ILE A 72 8.96 -2.63 6.43
C ILE A 72 9.53 -1.40 5.74
N ARG A 73 8.88 -1.00 4.65
CA ARG A 73 9.18 0.24 3.96
C ARG A 73 8.08 1.23 4.28
N ALA A 74 8.48 2.47 4.55
CA ALA A 74 7.53 3.57 4.55
C ALA A 74 6.83 3.64 3.18
N LEU A 75 5.57 4.03 3.20
CA LEU A 75 4.83 4.30 1.98
C LEU A 75 5.53 5.42 1.20
N PRO A 76 5.45 5.40 -0.15
CA PRO A 76 6.12 6.42 -0.94
C PRO A 76 5.49 7.79 -0.69
N ALA A 77 6.31 8.83 -0.59
CA ALA A 77 5.89 10.21 -0.36
C ALA A 77 5.19 10.81 -1.60
N THR A 78 3.97 10.33 -1.88
CA THR A 78 3.16 10.69 -3.06
C THR A 78 1.86 11.33 -2.61
N ALA A 79 1.31 12.21 -3.46
CA ALA A 79 0.00 12.82 -3.21
C ALA A 79 -1.11 11.76 -3.04
N GLN A 80 -0.97 10.62 -3.72
CA GLN A 80 -1.91 9.51 -3.61
C GLN A 80 -1.93 8.88 -2.20
N VAL A 81 -0.77 8.67 -1.59
CA VAL A 81 -0.66 8.17 -0.22
C VAL A 81 -1.26 9.18 0.75
N ALA A 82 -0.86 10.46 0.64
CA ALA A 82 -1.38 11.51 1.50
C ALA A 82 -2.91 11.67 1.40
N HIS A 83 -3.47 11.53 0.20
CA HIS A 83 -4.92 11.56 -0.01
C HIS A 83 -5.64 10.41 0.72
N GLN A 84 -5.17 9.18 0.54
CA GLN A 84 -5.76 7.99 1.18
C GLN A 84 -5.60 8.00 2.71
N GLU A 85 -4.44 8.43 3.21
CA GLU A 85 -4.21 8.58 4.65
C GLU A 85 -5.11 9.65 5.25
N GLY A 86 -5.27 10.79 4.56
CA GLY A 86 -6.18 11.87 4.97
C GLY A 86 -7.63 11.42 5.03
N GLU A 87 -8.11 10.67 4.03
CA GLU A 87 -9.45 10.08 4.00
C GLU A 87 -9.65 9.09 5.15
N TYR A 88 -8.67 8.19 5.37
CA TYR A 88 -8.71 7.21 6.46
C TYR A 88 -8.78 7.87 7.84
N VAL A 89 -7.92 8.87 8.10
CA VAL A 89 -7.93 9.60 9.39
C VAL A 89 -9.23 10.38 9.57
N ALA A 90 -9.75 11.01 8.51
CA ALA A 90 -11.04 11.71 8.58
C ALA A 90 -12.19 10.74 8.93
N HIS A 91 -12.22 9.55 8.33
CA HIS A 91 -13.19 8.51 8.70
C HIS A 91 -13.05 8.08 10.15
N LEU A 92 -11.82 7.86 10.61
CA LEU A 92 -11.56 7.47 11.99
C LEU A 92 -12.06 8.53 12.98
N LEU A 93 -11.75 9.80 12.75
CA LEU A 93 -12.20 10.91 13.59
C LEU A 93 -13.73 11.03 13.61
N ASN A 94 -14.39 10.83 12.46
CA ASN A 94 -15.84 10.88 12.39
C ASN A 94 -16.54 9.68 13.04
N GLN A 95 -15.85 8.54 13.19
CA GLN A 95 -16.36 7.38 13.91
C GLN A 95 -16.16 7.52 15.42
N THR A 96 -15.03 8.09 15.84
CA THR A 96 -14.68 8.24 17.26
C THR A 96 -15.38 9.41 17.95
N THR A 97 -15.92 10.40 17.23
CA THR A 97 -16.72 11.48 17.83
C THR A 97 -18.00 10.98 18.52
N ASN A 98 -18.50 9.79 18.18
CA ASN A 98 -19.64 9.16 18.85
C ASN A 98 -19.23 8.12 19.92
N LEU A 99 -17.93 7.82 20.04
CA LEU A 99 -17.40 6.89 21.03
C LEU A 99 -16.92 7.72 22.22
N GLN A 100 -17.59 7.55 23.37
CA GLN A 100 -17.03 8.07 24.62
C GLN A 100 -15.63 7.46 24.77
N PHE A 101 -14.61 8.30 24.98
CA PHE A 101 -13.24 7.89 25.29
C PHE A 101 -13.22 7.19 26.66
N ASN A 102 -13.82 6.01 26.73
CA ASN A 102 -13.60 5.09 27.83
C ASN A 102 -12.32 4.34 27.47
N ASP A 103 -11.23 4.70 28.15
CA ASP A 103 -9.84 4.25 27.96
C ASP A 103 -9.61 2.71 27.96
N HIS A 104 -10.68 1.91 28.00
CA HIS A 104 -10.64 0.46 28.20
C HIS A 104 -11.24 -0.36 27.06
N GLU A 105 -11.95 0.23 26.09
CA GLU A 105 -12.39 -0.52 24.91
C GLU A 105 -11.38 -0.41 23.77
N GLN A 106 -10.68 -1.51 23.49
CA GLN A 106 -9.97 -1.67 22.22
C GLN A 106 -11.01 -1.64 21.09
N HIS A 107 -11.26 -0.46 20.55
CA HIS A 107 -12.03 -0.34 19.33
C HIS A 107 -11.29 -1.10 18.24
N ASN A 108 -11.98 -2.06 17.62
CA ASN A 108 -11.44 -2.95 16.59
C ASN A 108 -11.28 -2.19 15.27
N LEU A 109 -10.37 -1.21 15.26
CA LEU A 109 -10.08 -0.34 14.14
C LEU A 109 -9.16 -1.07 13.18
N GLN A 110 -9.58 -1.20 11.93
CA GLN A 110 -8.76 -1.82 10.90
C GLN A 110 -7.56 -0.92 10.58
N PRO A 111 -6.33 -1.45 10.48
CA PRO A 111 -5.16 -0.65 10.14
C PRO A 111 -5.26 -0.10 8.70
N PHE A 112 -4.64 1.05 8.47
CA PHE A 112 -4.56 1.65 7.15
C PHE A 112 -3.86 0.72 6.15
N ARG A 113 -4.47 0.51 4.99
CA ARG A 113 -3.92 -0.28 3.88
C ARG A 113 -3.87 0.55 2.62
N TYR A 114 -2.66 0.93 2.21
CA TYR A 114 -2.45 1.67 0.97
C TYR A 114 -2.87 0.85 -0.25
N LYS A 115 -3.66 1.47 -1.13
CA LYS A 115 -4.06 0.90 -2.42
C LYS A 115 -3.35 1.63 -3.54
N HIS A 116 -2.33 1.01 -4.14
CA HIS A 116 -1.66 1.58 -5.30
C HIS A 116 -2.59 1.67 -6.52
N MET A 117 -2.73 2.87 -7.11
CA MET A 117 -3.64 3.13 -8.24
C MET A 117 -2.91 3.24 -9.58
N GLY A 118 -1.60 2.98 -9.59
CA GLY A 118 -0.74 3.16 -10.76
C GLY A 118 0.05 4.46 -10.70
N SER A 119 0.81 4.72 -11.76
CA SER A 119 1.59 5.94 -11.94
C SER A 119 1.42 6.50 -13.35
N LEU A 120 1.43 7.83 -13.46
CA LEU A 120 1.17 8.55 -14.70
C LEU A 120 2.25 9.62 -14.92
N THR A 121 2.94 9.58 -16.05
CA THR A 121 4.05 10.49 -16.35
C THR A 121 3.94 11.04 -17.76
N TYR A 122 4.02 12.37 -17.89
CA TYR A 122 4.16 13.02 -19.20
C TYR A 122 5.62 12.94 -19.64
N VAL A 123 5.88 12.48 -20.87
CA VAL A 123 7.24 12.20 -21.38
C VAL A 123 7.72 13.20 -22.44
N GLY A 124 6.93 14.23 -22.73
CA GLY A 124 7.24 15.20 -23.80
C GLY A 124 6.65 14.81 -25.16
N GLY A 125 6.73 15.72 -26.14
CA GLY A 125 6.25 15.46 -27.50
C GLY A 125 4.75 15.13 -27.62
N ASN A 126 3.92 15.64 -26.69
CA ASN A 126 2.51 15.26 -26.53
C ASN A 126 2.30 13.77 -26.28
N ALA A 127 3.26 13.09 -25.63
CA ALA A 127 3.14 11.70 -25.22
C ALA A 127 3.18 11.57 -23.70
N ALA A 128 2.53 10.53 -23.19
CA ALA A 128 2.58 10.15 -21.78
C ALA A 128 2.79 8.64 -21.66
N ALA A 129 3.24 8.21 -20.50
CA ALA A 129 3.32 6.83 -20.07
C ALA A 129 2.48 6.64 -18.81
N ILE A 130 1.80 5.51 -18.72
CA ILE A 130 0.98 5.12 -17.59
C ILE A 130 1.33 3.68 -17.24
N ASP A 131 1.50 3.41 -15.96
CA ASP A 131 1.78 2.08 -15.42
C ASP A 131 0.74 1.72 -14.36
N PHE A 132 0.08 0.58 -14.56
CA PHE A 132 -0.91 -0.01 -13.65
C PHE A 132 -0.48 -1.39 -13.14
N THR A 133 0.76 -1.80 -13.37
CA THR A 133 1.25 -3.17 -13.12
C THR A 133 0.96 -3.67 -11.71
N ASP A 134 1.08 -2.80 -10.71
CA ASP A 134 0.87 -3.13 -9.29
C ASP A 134 -0.49 -2.67 -8.75
N SER A 135 -1.40 -2.21 -9.62
CA SER A 135 -2.71 -1.73 -9.20
C SER A 135 -3.77 -2.84 -9.21
N LYS A 136 -4.50 -3.00 -8.11
CA LYS A 136 -5.71 -3.86 -8.02
C LYS A 136 -6.92 -3.23 -8.73
N SER A 137 -6.71 -2.60 -9.89
CA SER A 137 -7.73 -1.89 -10.67
C SER A 137 -8.32 -2.79 -11.76
N VAL A 138 -9.54 -2.47 -12.21
CA VAL A 138 -10.23 -3.15 -13.33
C VAL A 138 -9.38 -3.22 -14.61
N LEU A 139 -8.42 -2.32 -14.77
CA LEU A 139 -7.45 -2.32 -15.89
C LEU A 139 -6.55 -3.56 -15.91
N ASN A 140 -6.27 -4.18 -14.76
CA ASN A 140 -5.53 -5.45 -14.70
C ASN A 140 -6.36 -6.61 -15.30
N MET A 141 -7.69 -6.53 -15.29
CA MET A 141 -8.58 -7.49 -15.98
C MET A 141 -8.40 -7.44 -17.50
N PHE A 142 -8.11 -6.25 -18.05
CA PHE A 142 -7.83 -6.05 -19.47
C PHE A 142 -6.36 -6.30 -19.84
N LYS A 143 -5.53 -6.84 -18.93
CA LYS A 143 -4.08 -7.06 -19.11
C LYS A 143 -3.30 -5.82 -19.56
N LEU A 144 -3.84 -4.63 -19.29
CA LEU A 144 -3.22 -3.35 -19.60
C LEU A 144 -2.25 -2.99 -18.48
N LYS A 145 -1.04 -3.57 -18.54
CA LYS A 145 0.01 -3.34 -17.53
C LYS A 145 0.60 -1.94 -17.65
N SER A 146 1.00 -1.56 -18.86
CA SER A 146 1.55 -0.26 -19.15
C SER A 146 1.14 0.21 -20.54
N LEU A 147 0.93 1.52 -20.66
CA LEU A 147 0.54 2.19 -21.88
C LEU A 147 1.45 3.39 -22.09
N SER A 148 1.90 3.61 -23.32
CA SER A 148 2.65 4.81 -23.66
C SER A 148 2.30 5.33 -25.05
N GLY A 149 2.44 6.64 -25.25
CA GLY A 149 2.27 7.27 -26.55
C GLY A 149 1.44 8.55 -26.52
N ARG A 150 1.13 9.05 -27.72
CA ARG A 150 0.43 10.34 -27.89
C ARG A 150 -1.06 10.28 -27.53
N SER A 151 -1.71 9.17 -27.83
CA SER A 151 -3.09 8.91 -27.39
C SER A 151 -3.21 8.87 -25.87
N VAL A 152 -2.20 8.26 -25.22
CA VAL A 152 -2.12 8.15 -23.76
C VAL A 152 -1.97 9.53 -23.09
N ALA A 153 -1.39 10.52 -23.76
CA ALA A 153 -1.33 11.88 -23.24
C ALA A 153 -2.71 12.52 -23.03
N TYR A 154 -3.71 12.15 -23.84
CA TYR A 154 -5.08 12.59 -23.59
C TYR A 154 -5.66 11.93 -22.34
N LEU A 155 -5.44 10.62 -22.16
CA LEU A 155 -5.85 9.92 -20.93
C LEU A 155 -5.19 10.52 -19.68
N TRP A 156 -3.90 10.84 -19.77
CA TRP A 156 -3.16 11.56 -18.74
C TRP A 156 -3.86 12.89 -18.40
N LYS A 157 -4.17 13.73 -19.40
CA LYS A 157 -4.89 15.00 -19.18
C LYS A 157 -6.27 14.77 -18.53
N SER A 158 -7.02 13.77 -18.99
CA SER A 158 -8.34 13.43 -18.44
C SER A 158 -8.28 13.06 -16.95
N TYR A 159 -7.26 12.30 -16.57
CA TYR A 159 -7.03 11.91 -15.18
C TYR A 159 -6.79 13.14 -14.30
N TYR A 160 -5.83 13.98 -14.67
CA TYR A 160 -5.55 15.22 -13.92
C TYR A 160 -6.74 16.17 -13.87
N PHE A 161 -7.54 16.25 -14.94
CA PHE A 161 -8.78 17.04 -14.93
C PHE A 161 -9.80 16.52 -13.91
N THR A 162 -9.91 15.20 -13.80
CA THR A 162 -10.83 14.55 -12.85
C THR A 162 -10.41 14.82 -11.41
N GLU A 163 -9.11 14.68 -11.11
CA GLU A 163 -8.50 14.86 -9.79
C GLU A 163 -8.53 16.31 -9.25
N MET A 164 -8.81 17.30 -10.10
CA MET A 164 -8.95 18.69 -9.62
C MET A 164 -10.14 18.83 -8.65
N PHE A 165 -9.90 19.45 -7.49
CA PHE A 165 -10.89 19.55 -6.41
C PHE A 165 -12.09 20.47 -6.70
N THR A 166 -11.89 21.55 -7.47
CA THR A 166 -12.92 22.61 -7.61
C THR A 166 -13.31 22.86 -9.06
N GLY A 167 -14.55 23.30 -9.28
CA GLY A 167 -14.99 23.74 -10.61
C GLY A 167 -14.14 24.89 -11.15
N ARG A 168 -13.73 25.83 -10.31
CA ARG A 168 -12.86 26.95 -10.69
C ARG A 168 -11.53 26.47 -11.27
N THR A 169 -10.84 25.56 -10.57
CA THR A 169 -9.54 25.03 -11.06
C THR A 169 -9.70 24.22 -12.34
N LYS A 170 -10.80 23.46 -12.48
CA LYS A 170 -11.15 22.75 -13.72
C LYS A 170 -11.35 23.71 -14.90
N THR A 171 -12.13 24.78 -14.70
CA THR A 171 -12.37 25.80 -15.73
C THR A 171 -11.07 26.49 -16.15
N LEU A 172 -10.24 26.91 -15.18
CA LEU A 172 -8.94 27.52 -15.46
C LEU A 172 -8.03 26.58 -16.27
N LEU A 173 -7.96 25.30 -15.90
CA LEU A 173 -7.16 24.30 -16.60
C LEU A 173 -7.61 24.13 -18.06
N ILE A 174 -8.92 24.10 -18.33
CA ILE A 174 -9.46 24.04 -19.69
C ILE A 174 -9.06 25.28 -20.49
N PHE A 175 -9.21 26.48 -19.92
CA PHE A 175 -8.82 27.72 -20.59
C PHE A 175 -7.33 27.74 -20.92
N ASP A 176 -6.47 27.29 -20.01
CA ASP A 176 -5.04 27.17 -20.25
C ASP A 176 -4.73 26.21 -21.41
N TRP A 177 -5.41 25.05 -21.48
CA TRP A 177 -5.24 24.12 -22.59
C TRP A 177 -5.70 24.71 -23.93
N ILE A 178 -6.83 25.44 -23.95
CA ILE A 178 -7.32 26.13 -25.16
C ILE A 178 -6.32 27.20 -25.60
N ARG A 179 -5.82 28.01 -24.65
CA ARG A 179 -4.85 29.07 -24.94
C ARG A 179 -3.56 28.49 -25.53
N VAL A 180 -3.04 27.42 -24.94
CA VAL A 180 -1.84 26.74 -25.43
C VAL A 180 -2.08 26.11 -26.81
N HIS A 181 -3.28 25.60 -27.08
CA HIS A 181 -3.61 25.03 -28.38
C HIS A 181 -3.69 26.08 -29.49
N LEU A 182 -4.30 27.24 -29.22
CA LEU A 182 -4.48 28.31 -30.22
C LEU A 182 -3.24 29.18 -30.41
N TYR A 183 -2.56 29.54 -29.32
CA TYR A 183 -1.52 30.56 -29.30
C TYR A 183 -0.14 30.03 -28.91
N GLY A 184 -0.03 28.75 -28.53
CA GLY A 184 1.20 28.20 -27.95
C GLY A 184 1.39 28.58 -26.47
N ARG A 185 2.49 28.11 -25.88
CA ARG A 185 2.82 28.44 -24.48
C ARG A 185 3.29 29.88 -24.38
N ASP A 186 2.80 30.59 -23.36
CA ASP A 186 3.31 31.91 -23.00
C ASP A 186 4.74 31.77 -22.44
N LEU A 187 5.70 32.45 -23.08
CA LEU A 187 7.12 32.45 -22.72
C LEU A 187 7.59 33.81 -22.21
N SER A 188 6.70 34.78 -22.03
CA SER A 188 7.03 36.20 -21.73
C SER A 188 7.83 36.45 -20.43
N ARG A 189 8.06 35.42 -19.62
CA ARG A 189 8.77 35.48 -18.34
C ARG A 189 10.11 34.73 -18.33
N TYR A 190 10.64 34.43 -19.52
CA TYR A 190 12.00 33.95 -19.76
C TYR A 190 12.77 34.92 -20.64
#